data_AF-A0A811LEE7-F1
#
_entry.id   AF-A0A811LEE7-F1
#
_cell.length_a   1.000
_cell.length_b   1.000
_cell.length_c   1.000
_cell.angle_alpha   90.00
_cell.angle_beta   90.00
_cell.angle_gamma   90.00
#
_symmetry.space_group_name_H-M   'P 1'
#
loop_
_entity.id
_entity.type
_entity.pdbx_description
1 polymer ?
#
loop_
_entity_poly.entity_id
_entity_poly.type
_entity_poly.pdbx_seq_one_letter_code
_entity_poly.pdbx_strand_id
1 'polypeptide(L)'
;MSVISTVSALSCLSNDNGYLEVIEDPEYKYCITIPPVMGKDGKMTEPSQYGLTAEMDDTEIYDELFASSTLISMCIQEKYDFAAIVKQSYGPKFTHKLPDPEYMTRCLCRSNYCNRGATIDEFYAEQLKIFV
;
A
#
# COMPACT_ATOMS: atom_id res chain seq x y z
N MET A 1 8.43 31.82 20.69
CA MET A 1 8.80 30.40 20.59
C MET A 1 7.65 29.69 19.91
N SER A 2 7.80 29.40 18.61
CA SER A 2 6.77 28.69 17.86
C SER A 2 6.87 27.21 18.24
N VAL A 3 5.80 26.66 18.80
CA VAL A 3 5.69 25.22 19.07
C VAL A 3 5.43 24.60 17.71
N ILE A 4 6.49 24.12 17.04
CA ILE A 4 6.34 23.25 15.88
C ILE A 4 5.72 21.97 16.46
N SER A 5 4.40 21.84 16.33
CA SER A 5 3.71 20.60 16.63
C SER A 5 4.27 19.58 15.65
N THR A 6 5.23 18.78 16.11
CA THR A 6 5.67 17.58 15.40
C THR A 6 4.42 16.74 15.21
N VAL A 7 3.89 16.70 13.98
CA VAL A 7 2.88 15.73 13.60
C VAL A 7 3.47 14.38 14.00
N SER A 8 2.81 13.68 14.92
CA SER A 8 3.29 12.36 15.36
C SER A 8 3.44 11.51 14.10
N ALA A 9 4.64 10.98 13.90
CA ALA A 9 4.91 9.97 12.88
C ALA A 9 3.86 8.85 13.00
N LEU A 10 3.39 8.33 11.87
CA LEU A 10 2.49 7.19 11.89
C LEU A 10 3.28 5.93 12.26
N SER A 11 2.78 5.19 13.25
CA SER A 11 3.29 3.85 13.56
C SER A 11 2.55 2.84 12.68
N CYS A 12 3.26 2.12 11.82
CA CYS A 12 2.68 1.12 10.91
C CYS A 12 3.12 -0.28 11.31
N LEU A 13 2.35 -1.30 10.93
CA LEU A 13 2.85 -2.67 10.96
C LEU A 13 3.66 -2.95 9.68
N SER A 14 4.82 -3.57 9.82
CA SER A 14 5.61 -4.05 8.69
C SER A 14 5.97 -5.51 8.84
N ASN A 15 6.04 -6.21 7.71
CA ASN A 15 6.57 -7.56 7.63
C ASN A 15 7.76 -7.70 6.65
N ASP A 16 8.44 -6.59 6.35
CA ASP A 16 9.60 -6.56 5.44
C ASP A 16 10.76 -7.44 5.92
N ASN A 17 10.91 -7.59 7.23
CA ASN A 17 11.93 -8.44 7.86
C ASN A 17 11.51 -9.92 7.99
N GLY A 18 10.38 -10.31 7.39
CA GLY A 18 9.86 -11.68 7.42
C GLY A 18 9.05 -12.03 8.68
N TYR A 19 8.85 -11.09 9.59
CA TYR A 19 7.95 -11.18 10.74
C TYR A 19 7.24 -9.84 10.93
N LEU A 20 6.05 -9.88 11.52
CA LEU A 20 5.25 -8.68 11.75
C LEU A 20 5.80 -7.88 12.94
N GLU A 21 6.14 -6.62 12.72
CA GLU A 21 6.62 -5.70 13.73
C GLU A 21 6.00 -4.31 13.59
N VAL A 22 6.14 -3.49 14.62
CA VAL A 22 5.75 -2.08 14.57
C VAL A 22 6.97 -1.29 14.12
N ILE A 23 6.80 -0.52 13.05
CA ILE A 23 7.79 0.44 12.56
C ILE A 23 7.25 1.87 12.70
N GLU A 24 8.17 2.80 12.93
CA GLU A 24 7.87 4.23 13.05
C GLU A 24 8.90 4.98 12.23
N ASP A 25 8.42 5.78 11.28
CA ASP A 25 9.26 6.68 10.51
C ASP A 25 8.57 8.04 10.44
N PRO A 26 9.27 9.15 10.77
CA PRO A 26 8.72 10.51 10.66
C PRO A 26 8.13 10.86 9.29
N GLU A 27 8.55 10.18 8.24
CA GLU A 27 8.11 10.42 6.87
C GLU A 27 6.88 9.58 6.47
N TYR A 28 6.44 8.65 7.32
CA TYR A 28 5.25 7.86 7.03
C TYR A 28 3.99 8.71 7.08
N LYS A 29 3.37 8.85 5.90
CA LYS A 29 2.07 9.48 5.72
C LYS A 29 0.93 8.47 5.67
N TYR A 30 1.21 7.22 5.30
CA TYR A 30 0.21 6.16 5.17
C TYR A 30 0.77 4.82 5.63
N CYS A 31 -0.10 3.95 6.14
CA CYS A 31 0.19 2.54 6.30
C CYS A 31 -0.53 1.74 5.21
N ILE A 32 0.12 0.69 4.70
CA ILE A 32 -0.36 -0.12 3.59
C ILE A 32 -0.53 -1.58 4.03
N THR A 33 -1.58 -2.22 3.51
CA THR A 33 -1.71 -3.67 3.39
C THR A 33 -1.92 -4.05 1.93
N ILE A 34 -1.12 -4.96 1.40
CA ILE A 34 -1.38 -5.71 0.17
C ILE A 34 -1.92 -7.08 0.60
N PRO A 35 -3.20 -7.39 0.32
CA PRO A 35 -3.80 -8.65 0.74
C PRO A 35 -3.20 -9.87 0.03
N PRO A 36 -3.30 -11.06 0.65
CA PRO A 36 -2.99 -12.34 0.03
C PRO A 36 -3.75 -12.53 -1.28
N VAL A 37 -3.06 -12.93 -2.35
CA VAL A 37 -3.66 -13.31 -3.63
C VAL A 37 -3.30 -14.73 -3.99
N MET A 38 -4.16 -15.39 -4.75
CA MET A 38 -3.86 -16.73 -5.28
C MET A 38 -2.80 -16.62 -6.36
N GLY A 39 -1.60 -17.15 -6.08
CA GLY A 39 -0.50 -17.24 -7.02
C GLY A 39 -0.79 -18.19 -8.18
N LYS A 40 -0.01 -18.07 -9.25
CA LYS A 40 -0.10 -18.95 -10.43
C LYS A 40 0.22 -20.42 -10.11
N ASP A 41 0.89 -20.68 -8.99
CA ASP A 41 1.21 -22.00 -8.45
C ASP A 41 0.09 -22.57 -7.56
N GLY A 42 -1.03 -21.86 -7.41
CA GLY A 42 -2.16 -22.27 -6.57
C GLY A 42 -1.92 -22.08 -5.07
N LYS A 43 -0.86 -21.36 -4.67
CA LYS A 43 -0.61 -20.99 -3.28
C LYS A 43 -1.00 -19.54 -3.05
N MET A 44 -1.52 -19.25 -1.85
CA MET A 44 -1.73 -17.88 -1.43
C MET A 44 -0.39 -17.21 -1.18
N THR A 45 -0.23 -15.97 -1.65
CA THR A 45 0.88 -15.13 -1.22
C THR A 45 0.67 -14.72 0.24
N GLU A 46 1.76 -14.45 0.95
CA GLU A 46 1.65 -13.77 2.24
C GLU A 46 1.15 -12.33 2.04
N PRO A 47 0.43 -11.75 3.01
CA PRO A 47 0.13 -10.33 2.98
C PRO A 47 1.44 -9.54 3.01
N SER A 48 1.47 -8.34 2.43
CA SER A 48 2.56 -7.39 2.66
C SER A 48 2.01 -6.18 3.41
N GLN A 49 2.70 -5.78 4.47
CA GLN A 49 2.32 -4.66 5.31
C GLN A 49 3.55 -3.78 5.47
N TYR A 50 3.40 -2.46 5.32
CA TYR A 50 4.51 -1.50 5.44
C TYR A 50 3.98 -0.06 5.58
N GLY A 51 4.88 0.86 5.97
CA GLY A 51 4.64 2.30 5.94
C GLY A 51 5.07 2.92 4.61
N LEU A 52 4.35 3.93 4.14
CA LEU A 52 4.63 4.60 2.88
C LEU A 52 5.24 5.99 3.10
N THR A 53 6.44 6.20 2.53
CA THR A 53 7.06 7.53 2.41
C THR A 53 6.76 8.14 1.03
N ALA A 54 6.99 9.44 0.88
CA ALA A 54 6.82 10.13 -0.39
C ALA A 54 7.83 9.71 -1.48
N GLU A 55 8.94 9.05 -1.11
CA GLU A 55 9.92 8.54 -2.08
C GLU A 55 9.52 7.18 -2.66
N MET A 56 8.72 6.40 -1.92
CA MET A 56 8.34 5.04 -2.30
C MET A 56 7.22 5.01 -3.33
N ASP A 57 6.36 6.02 -3.36
CA ASP A 57 5.23 6.12 -4.28
C ASP A 57 4.78 7.58 -4.43
N ASP A 58 3.99 7.85 -5.46
CA ASP A 58 3.37 9.16 -5.69
C ASP A 58 2.25 9.42 -4.67
N THR A 59 2.66 9.81 -3.47
CA THR A 59 1.75 10.10 -2.35
C THR A 59 0.85 11.30 -2.59
N GLU A 60 1.12 12.15 -3.60
CA GLU A 60 0.34 13.36 -3.87
C GLU A 60 -1.11 13.04 -4.24
N ILE A 61 -1.31 11.96 -5.02
CA ILE A 61 -2.65 11.50 -5.39
C ILE A 61 -3.46 11.10 -4.16
N TYR A 62 -2.84 10.43 -3.18
CA TYR A 62 -3.53 10.09 -1.94
C TYR A 62 -3.74 11.32 -1.08
N ASP A 63 -2.76 12.22 -1.00
CA ASP A 63 -2.87 13.47 -0.24
C ASP A 63 -4.11 14.25 -0.70
N GLU A 64 -4.35 14.36 -2.01
CA GLU A 64 -5.55 15.01 -2.57
C GLU A 64 -6.85 14.27 -2.20
N LEU A 65 -6.88 12.94 -2.32
CA LEU A 65 -8.05 12.12 -2.03
C LEU A 65 -8.43 12.16 -0.53
N PHE A 66 -7.42 12.11 0.35
CA PHE A 66 -7.60 12.16 1.80
C PHE A 66 -7.83 13.58 2.33
N ALA A 67 -7.34 14.62 1.65
CA ALA A 67 -7.61 16.00 2.05
C ALA A 67 -9.02 16.48 1.69
N SER A 68 -9.58 15.97 0.59
CA SER A 68 -10.89 16.39 0.07
C SER A 68 -12.07 15.62 0.66
N SER A 69 -11.83 14.64 1.54
CA SER A 69 -12.85 13.73 2.05
C SER A 69 -12.70 13.45 3.54
N THR A 70 -13.75 12.91 4.16
CA THR A 70 -13.68 12.32 5.51
C THR A 70 -13.14 10.89 5.48
N LEU A 71 -12.55 10.45 4.36
CA LEU A 71 -12.00 9.10 4.23
C LEU A 71 -10.76 9.01 5.12
N ILE A 72 -10.63 7.91 5.85
CA ILE A 72 -9.43 7.57 6.61
C ILE A 72 -8.70 6.35 6.05
N SER A 73 -9.35 5.66 5.11
CA SER A 73 -8.87 4.43 4.49
C SER A 73 -9.48 4.20 3.10
N MET A 74 -8.76 3.50 2.22
CA MET A 74 -9.29 3.02 0.94
C MET A 74 -8.53 1.78 0.45
N CYS A 75 -9.16 0.96 -0.39
CA CYS A 75 -8.47 -0.07 -1.16
C CYS A 75 -8.55 0.22 -2.66
N ILE A 76 -7.41 0.15 -3.33
CA ILE A 76 -7.22 0.46 -4.75
C ILE A 76 -6.82 -0.84 -5.45
N GLN A 77 -7.50 -1.16 -6.56
CA GLN A 77 -7.07 -2.21 -7.46
C GLN A 77 -6.31 -1.59 -8.63
N GLU A 78 -5.05 -1.97 -8.76
CA GLU A 78 -4.14 -1.46 -9.78
C GLU A 78 -3.88 -2.53 -10.83
N LYS A 79 -3.72 -2.08 -12.08
CA LYS A 79 -3.36 -2.93 -13.20
C LYS A 79 -1.94 -2.56 -13.66
N TYR A 80 -1.02 -3.50 -13.57
CA TYR A 80 0.33 -3.37 -14.06
C TYR A 80 0.46 -4.02 -15.44
N ASP A 81 0.58 -3.18 -16.46
CA ASP A 81 0.85 -3.62 -17.83
C ASP A 81 2.37 -3.66 -18.10
N PHE A 82 3.02 -4.71 -17.60
CA PHE A 82 4.45 -4.93 -17.82
C PHE A 82 4.78 -5.11 -19.31
N ALA A 83 3.83 -5.53 -20.14
CA ALA A 83 4.03 -5.66 -21.58
C ALA A 83 4.28 -4.30 -22.23
N ALA A 84 3.59 -3.25 -21.80
CA ALA A 84 3.83 -1.89 -22.25
C ALA A 84 5.24 -1.41 -21.86
N ILE A 85 5.67 -1.67 -20.62
CA ILE A 85 7.01 -1.31 -20.11
C ILE A 85 8.10 -2.01 -20.92
N VAL A 86 7.99 -3.34 -21.10
CA VAL A 86 8.98 -4.12 -21.86
C VAL A 86 9.08 -3.64 -23.31
N LYS A 87 7.94 -3.33 -23.97
CA LYS A 87 7.95 -2.77 -25.33
C LYS A 87 8.63 -1.41 -25.40
N GLN A 88 8.44 -0.56 -24.39
CA GLN A 88 9.10 0.74 -24.32
C GLN A 88 10.62 0.61 -24.12
N SER A 89 11.05 -0.33 -23.27
CA SER A 89 12.47 -0.52 -22.94
C SER A 89 13.26 -1.26 -24.04
N TYR A 90 12.67 -2.25 -24.70
CA TYR A 90 13.38 -3.12 -25.68
C TYR A 90 12.97 -2.86 -27.14
N GLY A 91 11.99 -1.99 -27.37
CA GLY A 91 11.52 -1.61 -28.70
C GLY A 91 10.58 -2.62 -29.37
N PRO A 92 10.05 -2.28 -30.56
CA PRO A 92 9.00 -3.04 -31.24
C PRO A 92 9.46 -4.40 -31.79
N LYS A 93 10.75 -4.72 -31.72
CA LYS A 93 11.33 -5.98 -32.20
C LYS A 93 11.42 -7.07 -31.12
N PHE A 94 10.87 -6.83 -29.93
CA PHE A 94 10.80 -7.84 -28.88
C PHE A 94 9.82 -8.95 -29.30
N THR A 95 10.36 -10.13 -29.65
CA THR A 95 9.59 -11.27 -30.17
C THR A 95 9.24 -12.32 -29.11
N HIS A 96 9.68 -12.14 -27.87
CA HIS A 96 9.35 -13.06 -26.79
C HIS A 96 7.93 -12.84 -26.25
N LYS A 97 7.36 -13.90 -25.66
CA LYS A 97 6.06 -13.81 -24.98
C LYS A 97 6.12 -12.70 -23.92
N LEU A 98 5.26 -11.71 -24.06
CA LEU A 98 5.14 -10.62 -23.10
C LEU A 98 4.40 -11.14 -21.86
N PRO A 99 4.74 -10.60 -20.67
CA PRO A 99 4.00 -10.91 -19.46
C PRO A 99 2.53 -10.49 -19.61
N ASP A 100 1.62 -11.32 -19.10
CA ASP A 100 0.23 -10.93 -18.97
C ASP A 100 0.10 -9.79 -17.95
N PRO A 101 -0.87 -8.87 -18.09
CA PRO A 101 -1.10 -7.83 -17.10
C PRO A 101 -1.36 -8.44 -15.72
N GLU A 102 -0.74 -7.88 -14.70
CA GLU A 102 -0.95 -8.31 -13.31
C GLU A 102 -1.80 -7.29 -12.57
N TYR A 103 -2.61 -7.78 -11.63
CA TYR A 103 -3.47 -6.94 -10.81
C TYR A 103 -3.03 -7.05 -9.37
N MET A 104 -2.96 -5.90 -8.70
CA MET A 104 -2.62 -5.82 -7.28
C MET A 104 -3.70 -5.01 -6.58
N THR A 105 -4.16 -5.51 -5.45
CA THR A 105 -5.00 -4.71 -4.56
C THR A 105 -4.12 -4.22 -3.43
N ARG A 106 -4.17 -2.92 -3.15
CA ARG A 106 -3.51 -2.32 -1.98
C ARG A 106 -4.53 -1.53 -1.18
N CYS A 107 -4.44 -1.62 0.13
CA CYS A 107 -5.28 -0.89 1.06
C CYS A 107 -4.41 0.10 1.83
N LEU A 108 -4.81 1.37 1.86
CA LEU A 108 -4.07 2.48 2.45
C LEU A 108 -4.92 3.14 3.53
N CYS A 109 -4.29 3.55 4.63
CA CYS A 109 -4.95 4.26 5.72
C CYS A 109 -4.00 5.25 6.41
N ARG A 110 -4.57 6.21 7.14
CA ARG A 110 -3.85 7.38 7.70
C ARG A 110 -3.97 7.47 9.23
N SER A 111 -3.79 6.36 9.94
CA SER A 111 -3.81 6.32 11.41
C SER A 111 -2.90 5.22 11.95
N ASN A 112 -2.51 5.32 13.23
CA ASN A 112 -1.58 4.36 13.81
C ASN A 112 -2.14 2.93 13.76
N TYR A 113 -1.30 2.00 13.33
CA TYR A 113 -1.57 0.55 13.24
C TYR A 113 -2.78 0.17 12.38
N CYS A 114 -3.25 1.09 11.53
CA CYS A 114 -4.48 0.91 10.77
C CYS A 114 -4.37 -0.20 9.71
N ASN A 115 -3.15 -0.57 9.31
CA ASN A 115 -2.91 -1.66 8.37
C ASN A 115 -2.88 -3.04 9.04
N ARG A 116 -3.47 -3.21 10.24
CA ARG A 116 -3.46 -4.50 10.97
C ARG A 116 -4.20 -5.62 10.25
N GLY A 117 -5.30 -5.32 9.56
CA GLY A 117 -6.00 -6.32 8.78
C GLY A 117 -5.16 -6.76 7.58
N ALA A 118 -4.95 -8.07 7.43
CA ALA A 118 -4.16 -8.65 6.36
C ALA A 118 -4.99 -8.88 5.09
N THR A 119 -6.30 -9.09 5.24
CA THR A 119 -7.27 -9.17 4.15
C THR A 119 -8.03 -7.85 3.98
N ILE A 120 -8.75 -7.67 2.86
CA ILE A 120 -9.58 -6.48 2.63
C ILE A 120 -10.67 -6.33 3.71
N ASP A 121 -11.33 -7.44 4.05
CA ASP A 121 -12.43 -7.43 5.02
C ASP A 121 -11.92 -7.12 6.42
N GLU A 122 -10.80 -7.72 6.83
CA GLU A 122 -10.16 -7.40 8.10
C GLU A 122 -9.65 -5.95 8.12
N PHE A 123 -9.06 -5.48 7.02
CA PHE A 123 -8.56 -4.11 6.92
C PHE A 123 -9.67 -3.10 7.21
N TYR A 124 -10.83 -3.22 6.56
CA TYR A 124 -11.98 -2.34 6.82
C TYR A 124 -12.59 -2.55 8.21
N ALA A 125 -12.61 -3.79 8.72
CA ALA A 125 -13.07 -4.06 10.08
C ALA A 125 -12.21 -3.34 11.13
N GLU A 126 -10.89 -3.26 10.93
CA GLU A 126 -9.99 -2.49 11.81
C GLU A 126 -10.27 -0.98 11.74
N GLN A 127 -10.62 -0.44 10.57
CA GLN A 127 -10.94 1.00 10.46
C GLN A 127 -12.18 1.39 11.27
N LEU A 128 -13.16 0.51 11.35
CA LEU A 128 -14.38 0.75 12.13
C LEU A 128 -14.10 0.83 13.64
N LYS A 129 -13.07 0.14 14.14
CA LYS A 129 -12.69 0.16 15.56
C LYS A 129 -12.06 1.48 15.99
N ILE A 130 -11.59 2.30 15.04
CA ILE A 130 -10.98 3.61 15.32
C ILE A 130 -12.03 4.62 15.78
N PHE A 131 -13.30 4.40 15.42
CA PHE A 131 -14.41 5.31 15.72
C PHE A 131 -15.23 4.92 16.96
N VAL A 132 -14.84 3.87 17.68
CA VAL A 132 -15.54 3.35 18.88
C VAL A 132 -14.65 3.52 20.10
#